data_AF-A0A963IGV0-F1
#
_entry.id   AF-A0A963IGV0-F1
#
_cell.length_a   1.000
_cell.length_b   1.000
_cell.length_c   1.000
_cell.angle_alpha   90.00
_cell.angle_beta   90.00
_cell.angle_gamma   90.00
#
_symmetry.space_group_name_H-M   'P 1'
#
loop_
_entity.id
_entity.type
_entity.pdbx_description
1 polymer ?
#
loop_
_entity_poly.entity_id
_entity_poly.type
_entity_poly.pdbx_seq_one_letter_code
_entity_poly.pdbx_strand_id
1 'polypeptide(L)'
;GNIGLMKAVKRFDPRRGVRLVSFAIHWIKAEIHEYILKNWRLVKVATTKAQRKLFFNLRGFKKNSSGLSTDEVAVVATQLGVKPEEVVEMETRLGGQDVPLDSNRDDEDDRFSPIAYLPDPAAEPVDQLAQAEQAQLQSEGLRDALDALDARSRHIIEARWLNPEGKASTLHELAAEFSVSAERIRQIEAKAMKQMRGALAEVV
;
A
#
# COMPACT_ATOMS: atom_id res chain seq x y z
N GLY A 1 10.93 -20.24 23.54
CA GLY A 1 11.38 -21.04 24.70
C GLY A 1 12.48 -20.34 25.48
N ASN A 2 13.72 -20.38 24.98
CA ASN A 2 14.91 -19.87 25.67
C ASN A 2 14.81 -18.38 26.06
N ILE A 3 14.26 -17.53 25.19
CA ILE A 3 14.00 -16.13 25.49
C ILE A 3 13.05 -15.96 26.70
N GLY A 4 12.00 -16.79 26.78
CA GLY A 4 11.07 -16.79 27.91
C GLY A 4 11.75 -17.24 29.21
N LEU A 5 12.63 -18.23 29.16
CA LEU A 5 13.44 -18.65 30.30
C LEU A 5 14.38 -17.53 30.78
N MET A 6 15.09 -16.87 29.86
CA MET A 6 15.98 -15.74 30.21
C MET A 6 15.19 -14.59 30.86
N LYS A 7 14.00 -14.27 30.36
CA LYS A 7 13.10 -13.26 30.96
C LYS A 7 12.65 -13.67 32.36
N ALA A 8 12.36 -14.95 32.58
CA ALA A 8 11.98 -15.47 33.90
C ALA A 8 13.13 -15.36 34.90
N VAL A 9 14.33 -15.81 34.52
CA VAL A 9 15.51 -15.78 35.40
C VAL A 9 15.82 -14.35 35.85
N LYS A 10 15.73 -13.36 34.95
CA LYS A 10 15.94 -11.94 35.28
C LYS A 10 14.94 -11.37 36.29
N ARG A 11 13.73 -11.94 36.40
CA ARG A 11 12.64 -11.44 37.25
C ARG A 11 12.36 -12.33 38.47
N PHE A 12 13.13 -13.38 38.66
CA PHE A 12 12.93 -14.34 39.75
C PHE A 12 13.53 -13.81 41.05
N ASP A 13 12.76 -13.85 42.14
CA ASP A 13 13.25 -13.56 43.50
C ASP A 13 13.25 -14.86 44.33
N PRO A 14 14.43 -15.41 44.68
CA PRO A 14 14.55 -16.62 45.49
C PRO A 14 13.92 -16.51 46.88
N ARG A 15 13.76 -15.28 47.42
CA ARG A 15 13.26 -15.04 48.80
C ARG A 15 11.76 -15.32 48.94
N ARG A 16 11.03 -15.47 47.83
CA ARG A 16 9.59 -15.72 47.82
C ARG A 16 9.21 -17.20 48.01
N GLY A 17 10.19 -18.11 48.15
CA GLY A 17 9.96 -19.53 48.49
C GLY A 17 9.35 -20.39 47.36
N VAL A 18 9.26 -19.86 46.13
CA VAL A 18 8.74 -20.60 44.97
C VAL A 18 9.88 -21.19 44.13
N ARG A 19 9.68 -22.40 43.60
CA ARG A 19 10.68 -23.04 42.71
C ARG A 19 10.82 -22.24 41.40
N LEU A 20 12.05 -22.02 40.96
CA LEU A 20 12.35 -21.34 39.68
C LEU A 20 11.59 -21.96 38.50
N VAL A 21 11.51 -23.29 38.44
CA VAL A 21 10.78 -24.02 37.40
C VAL A 21 9.30 -23.61 37.36
N SER A 22 8.65 -23.53 38.52
CA SER A 22 7.24 -23.14 38.66
C SER A 22 7.01 -21.67 38.26
N PHE A 23 7.99 -20.80 38.49
CA PHE A 23 7.92 -19.42 38.03
C PHE A 23 8.15 -19.31 36.50
N ALA A 24 9.19 -19.95 36.00
CA ALA A 24 9.64 -19.84 34.61
C ALA A 24 8.64 -20.43 33.61
N ILE A 25 7.85 -21.45 33.98
CA ILE A 25 6.90 -22.07 33.05
C ILE A 25 5.89 -21.07 32.48
N HIS A 26 5.44 -20.11 33.28
CA HIS A 26 4.48 -19.08 32.85
C HIS A 26 5.11 -18.14 31.82
N TRP A 27 6.36 -17.73 32.04
CA TRP A 27 7.12 -16.89 31.12
C TRP A 27 7.45 -17.61 29.81
N ILE A 28 7.83 -18.89 29.89
CA ILE A 28 8.13 -19.71 28.72
C ILE A 28 6.86 -19.86 27.86
N LYS A 29 5.73 -20.23 28.46
CA LYS A 29 4.44 -20.37 27.75
C LYS A 29 3.99 -19.04 27.13
N ALA A 30 4.05 -17.95 27.89
CA ALA A 30 3.67 -16.63 27.39
C ALA A 30 4.51 -16.21 26.18
N GLU A 31 5.83 -16.43 26.23
CA GLU A 31 6.71 -16.09 25.11
C GLU A 31 6.47 -16.97 23.88
N ILE A 32 6.17 -18.25 24.07
CA ILE A 32 5.80 -19.14 22.96
C ILE A 32 4.48 -18.69 22.34
N HIS A 33 3.46 -18.40 23.15
CA HIS A 33 2.17 -17.92 22.65
C HIS A 33 2.31 -16.61 21.87
N GLU A 34 3.09 -15.67 22.40
CA GLU A 34 3.36 -14.39 21.75
C GLU A 34 4.11 -14.57 20.42
N TYR A 35 5.09 -15.48 20.38
CA TYR A 35 5.82 -15.80 19.17
C TYR A 35 4.92 -16.41 18.10
N ILE A 36 4.07 -17.37 18.48
CA ILE A 36 3.12 -18.00 17.55
C ILE A 36 2.18 -16.92 16.99
N LEU A 37 1.56 -16.09 17.84
CA LEU A 37 0.66 -15.03 17.39
C LEU A 37 1.33 -14.00 16.46
N LYS A 38 2.62 -13.73 16.63
CA LYS A 38 3.36 -12.78 15.77
C LYS A 38 3.81 -13.37 14.43
N ASN A 39 3.94 -14.69 14.34
CA ASN A 39 4.56 -15.35 13.19
C ASN A 39 3.66 -16.42 12.54
N TRP A 40 2.39 -16.52 12.92
CA TRP A 40 1.46 -17.50 12.34
C TRP A 40 1.05 -17.20 10.89
N ARG A 41 1.22 -15.94 10.44
CA ARG A 41 0.90 -15.46 9.09
C ARG A 41 1.95 -14.46 8.61
N LEU A 42 2.09 -14.37 7.29
CA LEU A 42 2.98 -13.39 6.66
C LEU A 42 2.53 -11.95 6.96
N VAL A 43 1.22 -11.69 6.87
CA VAL A 43 0.63 -10.39 7.19
C VAL A 43 0.42 -10.26 8.70
N LYS A 44 1.14 -9.33 9.31
CA LYS A 44 1.04 -9.06 10.76
C LYS A 44 -0.18 -8.20 11.04
N VAL A 45 -1.08 -8.70 11.88
CA VAL A 45 -2.28 -7.97 12.32
C VAL A 45 -2.22 -7.80 13.84
N ALA A 46 -2.58 -6.62 14.34
CA ALA A 46 -2.72 -6.40 15.77
C ALA A 46 -3.88 -7.26 16.32
N THR A 47 -3.62 -8.02 17.39
CA THR A 47 -4.62 -8.91 18.00
C THR A 47 -5.16 -8.33 19.30
N THR A 48 -6.48 -8.38 19.50
CA THR A 48 -7.14 -8.05 20.77
C THR A 48 -7.08 -9.21 21.77
N LYS A 49 -7.42 -8.96 23.05
CA LYS A 49 -7.50 -10.02 24.07
C LYS A 49 -8.52 -11.11 23.70
N ALA A 50 -9.66 -10.72 23.13
CA ALA A 50 -10.69 -11.64 22.63
C ALA A 50 -10.14 -12.52 21.50
N GLN A 51 -9.47 -11.91 20.52
CA GLN A 51 -8.86 -12.63 19.40
C GLN A 51 -7.75 -13.60 19.85
N ARG A 52 -6.92 -13.24 20.84
CA ARG A 52 -5.94 -14.18 21.42
C ARG A 52 -6.62 -15.38 22.08
N LYS A 53 -7.72 -15.15 22.82
CA LYS A 53 -8.50 -16.22 23.44
C LYS A 53 -9.10 -17.15 22.39
N LEU A 54 -9.62 -16.59 21.30
CA LEU A 54 -10.15 -17.36 20.17
C LEU A 54 -9.04 -18.14 19.45
N PHE A 55 -7.89 -17.52 19.16
CA PHE A 55 -6.79 -18.17 18.44
C PHE A 55 -6.36 -19.50 19.09
N PHE A 56 -6.24 -19.55 20.42
CA PHE A 56 -5.80 -20.76 21.12
C PHE A 56 -6.91 -21.77 21.41
N ASN A 57 -8.17 -21.33 21.56
CA ASN A 57 -9.26 -22.21 22.00
C ASN A 57 -10.23 -22.60 20.87
N LEU A 58 -10.33 -21.83 19.79
CA LEU A 58 -11.34 -22.03 18.74
C LEU A 58 -11.23 -23.40 18.07
N ARG A 59 -10.00 -23.88 17.82
CA ARG A 59 -9.77 -25.22 17.25
C ARG A 59 -10.28 -26.35 18.15
N GLY A 60 -10.28 -26.17 19.47
CA GLY A 60 -10.79 -27.17 20.42
C GLY A 60 -12.32 -27.28 20.41
N PHE A 61 -13.02 -26.23 19.99
CA PHE A 61 -14.48 -26.23 19.85
C PHE A 61 -14.97 -26.73 18.50
N LYS A 62 -14.07 -26.79 17.51
CA LYS A 62 -14.40 -27.23 16.16
C LYS A 62 -14.48 -28.77 16.15
N LYS A 63 -15.68 -29.32 15.98
CA LYS A 63 -15.89 -30.78 15.96
C LYS A 63 -15.48 -31.43 14.63
N ASN A 64 -15.58 -30.69 13.52
CA ASN A 64 -15.29 -31.15 12.16
C ASN A 64 -14.32 -30.21 11.44
N SER A 65 -13.71 -30.63 10.34
CA SER A 65 -12.89 -29.73 9.50
C SER A 65 -13.71 -28.68 8.73
N SER A 66 -15.03 -28.88 8.60
CA SER A 66 -15.98 -27.95 8.01
C SER A 66 -16.15 -26.67 8.84
N GLY A 67 -16.54 -25.56 8.21
CA GLY A 67 -16.76 -24.30 8.93
C GLY A 67 -17.77 -24.42 10.09
N LEU A 68 -17.75 -23.47 11.01
CA LEU A 68 -18.65 -23.43 12.17
C LEU A 68 -20.07 -23.06 11.73
N SER A 69 -21.07 -23.78 12.24
CA SER A 69 -22.47 -23.37 12.07
C SER A 69 -22.79 -22.12 12.91
N THR A 70 -23.88 -21.42 12.57
CA THR A 70 -24.36 -20.26 13.35
C THR A 70 -24.59 -20.60 14.83
N ASP A 71 -25.08 -21.82 15.11
CA ASP A 71 -25.33 -22.28 16.47
C ASP A 71 -24.02 -22.55 17.22
N GLU A 72 -23.03 -23.14 16.54
CA GLU A 72 -21.70 -23.37 17.13
C GLU A 72 -20.98 -22.06 17.43
N VAL A 73 -21.09 -21.07 16.54
CA VAL A 73 -20.57 -19.71 16.75
C VAL A 73 -21.17 -19.10 18.02
N ALA A 74 -22.49 -19.20 18.22
CA ALA A 74 -23.16 -18.68 19.40
C ALA A 74 -22.72 -19.36 20.70
N VAL A 75 -22.53 -20.69 20.66
CA VAL A 75 -22.01 -21.46 21.81
C VAL A 75 -20.59 -21.02 22.17
N VAL A 76 -19.70 -20.92 21.18
CA VAL A 76 -18.31 -20.49 21.38
C VAL A 76 -18.24 -19.06 21.90
N ALA A 77 -19.04 -18.16 21.33
CA ALA A 77 -19.12 -16.76 21.75
C ALA A 77 -19.52 -16.65 23.24
N THR A 78 -20.53 -17.42 23.65
CA THR A 78 -21.03 -17.43 25.03
C THR A 78 -19.99 -18.01 25.99
N GLN A 79 -19.37 -19.14 25.66
CA GLN A 79 -18.36 -19.79 26.51
C GLN A 79 -17.07 -18.98 26.64
N LEU A 80 -16.65 -18.33 25.56
CA LEU A 80 -15.44 -17.51 25.56
C LEU A 80 -15.70 -16.06 25.96
N GLY A 81 -16.95 -15.62 26.08
CA GLY A 81 -17.31 -14.25 26.46
C GLY A 81 -16.85 -13.22 25.43
N VAL A 82 -17.03 -13.54 24.15
CA VAL A 82 -16.64 -12.72 22.99
C VAL A 82 -17.85 -12.52 22.09
N LYS A 83 -17.78 -11.55 21.15
CA LYS A 83 -18.90 -11.34 20.24
C LYS A 83 -18.95 -12.44 19.17
N PRO A 84 -20.14 -12.87 18.71
CA PRO A 84 -20.27 -13.82 17.59
C PRO A 84 -19.51 -13.37 16.33
N GLU A 85 -19.53 -12.07 16.04
CA GLU A 85 -18.79 -11.46 14.92
C GLU A 85 -17.27 -11.73 15.01
N GLU A 86 -16.69 -11.62 16.21
CA GLU A 86 -15.26 -11.89 16.44
C GLU A 86 -14.92 -13.37 16.24
N VAL A 87 -15.87 -14.29 16.52
CA VAL A 87 -15.68 -15.72 16.29
C VAL A 87 -15.64 -16.04 14.80
N VAL A 88 -16.60 -15.52 14.01
CA VAL A 88 -16.66 -15.70 12.55
C VAL A 88 -15.42 -15.10 11.87
N GLU A 89 -15.03 -13.90 12.29
CA GLU A 89 -13.81 -13.26 11.79
C GLU A 89 -12.57 -14.11 12.09
N MET A 90 -12.42 -14.58 13.32
CA MET A 90 -11.28 -15.41 13.72
C MET A 90 -11.28 -16.78 13.03
N GLU A 91 -12.44 -17.36 12.77
CA GLU A 91 -12.56 -18.60 12.02
C GLU A 91 -12.09 -18.40 10.57
N THR A 92 -12.58 -17.37 9.90
CA THR A 92 -12.19 -17.02 8.52
C THR A 92 -10.68 -16.80 8.43
N ARG A 93 -10.12 -16.09 9.41
CA ARG A 93 -8.67 -15.85 9.51
C ARG A 93 -7.88 -17.14 9.68
N LEU A 94 -8.35 -18.08 10.51
CA LEU A 94 -7.68 -19.37 10.75
C LEU A 94 -7.88 -20.39 9.62
N GLY A 95 -8.93 -20.23 8.81
CA GLY A 95 -9.26 -21.10 7.68
C GLY A 95 -8.45 -20.79 6.42
N GLY A 96 -8.15 -19.52 6.14
CA GLY A 96 -7.33 -19.15 4.98
C GLY A 96 -5.86 -19.47 5.20
N GLN A 97 -5.27 -20.35 4.39
CA GLN A 97 -3.82 -20.54 4.33
C GLN A 97 -3.20 -19.51 3.37
N ASP A 98 -1.98 -19.08 3.68
CA ASP A 98 -1.20 -18.26 2.76
C ASP A 98 -0.82 -19.15 1.55
N VAL A 99 -1.22 -18.74 0.34
CA VAL A 99 -0.95 -19.50 -0.90
C VAL A 99 0.32 -18.94 -1.55
N PRO A 100 1.31 -19.79 -1.91
CA PRO A 100 2.49 -19.33 -2.63
C PRO A 100 2.08 -18.75 -4.00
N LEU A 101 2.69 -17.61 -4.36
CA LEU A 101 2.42 -16.95 -5.64
C LEU A 101 2.90 -17.79 -6.83
N ASP A 102 4.05 -18.42 -6.65
CA ASP A 102 4.65 -19.36 -7.58
C ASP A 102 4.96 -20.66 -6.82
N SER A 103 4.30 -21.74 -7.22
CA SER A 103 4.57 -23.09 -6.71
C SER A 103 5.30 -23.89 -7.78
N ASN A 104 6.40 -24.56 -7.42
CA ASN A 104 7.15 -25.42 -8.34
C ASN A 104 6.20 -26.41 -9.03
N ARG A 105 6.31 -26.46 -10.37
CA ARG A 105 5.47 -27.24 -11.28
C ARG A 105 5.94 -28.70 -11.38
N ASP A 106 6.29 -29.31 -10.26
CA ASP A 106 6.94 -30.64 -10.28
C ASP A 106 5.95 -31.81 -10.38
N ASP A 107 4.64 -31.60 -10.18
CA ASP A 107 3.65 -32.67 -10.35
C ASP A 107 2.35 -32.14 -10.99
N GLU A 108 2.04 -32.70 -12.17
CA GLU A 108 0.87 -32.48 -13.05
C GLU A 108 0.88 -31.24 -13.96
N ASP A 109 0.88 -31.51 -15.27
CA ASP A 109 0.85 -30.54 -16.38
C ASP A 109 -0.33 -29.55 -16.38
N ASP A 110 -1.32 -29.71 -15.49
CA ASP A 110 -2.58 -28.94 -15.49
C ASP A 110 -2.74 -27.95 -14.32
N ARG A 111 -1.78 -27.84 -13.39
CA ARG A 111 -1.88 -26.87 -12.28
C ARG A 111 -1.15 -25.58 -12.59
N PHE A 112 -1.92 -24.52 -12.89
CA PHE A 112 -1.40 -23.16 -13.04
C PHE A 112 -1.24 -22.48 -11.66
N SER A 113 -0.04 -21.97 -11.39
CA SER A 113 0.27 -21.14 -10.22
C SER A 113 -0.56 -19.84 -10.25
N PRO A 114 -0.87 -19.23 -9.08
CA PRO A 114 -1.60 -17.97 -9.00
C PRO A 114 -1.10 -16.84 -9.90
N ILE A 115 0.22 -16.77 -10.08
CA ILE A 115 0.86 -15.79 -10.95
C ILE A 115 0.39 -15.84 -12.42
N ALA A 116 -0.10 -16.99 -12.91
CA ALA A 116 -0.48 -17.15 -14.31
C ALA A 116 -1.84 -16.51 -14.66
N TYR A 117 -2.70 -16.28 -13.67
CA TYR A 117 -4.03 -15.70 -13.88
C TYR A 117 -4.22 -14.34 -13.21
N LEU A 118 -3.23 -13.85 -12.46
CA LEU A 118 -3.26 -12.53 -11.85
C LEU A 118 -2.94 -11.47 -12.92
N PRO A 119 -3.91 -10.65 -13.35
CA PRO A 119 -3.63 -9.57 -14.29
C PRO A 119 -2.86 -8.45 -13.58
N ASP A 120 -1.94 -7.81 -14.31
CA ASP A 120 -1.39 -6.52 -13.92
C ASP A 120 -2.18 -5.40 -14.63
N PRO A 121 -2.99 -4.61 -13.91
CA PRO A 121 -3.78 -3.54 -14.51
C PRO A 121 -2.94 -2.43 -15.14
N ALA A 122 -1.66 -2.30 -14.78
CA ALA A 122 -0.75 -1.30 -15.34
C ALA A 122 0.03 -1.83 -16.56
N ALA A 123 -0.13 -3.12 -16.88
CA ALA A 123 0.61 -3.77 -17.97
C ALA A 123 -0.08 -3.66 -19.34
N GLU A 124 -1.21 -2.93 -19.44
CA GLU A 124 -1.94 -2.79 -20.70
C GLU A 124 -1.08 -2.09 -21.77
N PRO A 125 -0.75 -2.75 -22.90
CA PRO A 125 0.16 -2.19 -23.90
C PRO A 125 -0.31 -0.87 -24.50
N VAL A 126 -1.64 -0.69 -24.61
CA VAL A 126 -2.25 0.56 -25.12
C VAL A 126 -2.01 1.70 -24.14
N ASP A 127 -2.19 1.47 -22.84
CA ASP A 127 -1.98 2.49 -21.82
C ASP A 127 -0.49 2.83 -21.69
N GLN A 128 0.40 1.86 -21.83
CA GLN A 128 1.84 2.10 -21.85
C GLN A 128 2.27 2.93 -23.06
N LEU A 129 1.75 2.63 -24.24
CA LEU A 129 2.02 3.40 -25.45
C LEU A 129 1.50 4.84 -25.31
N ALA A 130 0.26 5.01 -24.84
CA ALA A 130 -0.34 6.31 -24.61
C ALA A 130 0.46 7.14 -23.58
N GLN A 131 0.94 6.51 -22.51
CA GLN A 131 1.82 7.16 -21.52
C GLN A 131 3.16 7.57 -22.13
N ALA A 132 3.75 6.73 -22.98
CA ALA A 132 5.00 7.04 -23.66
C ALA A 132 4.84 8.21 -24.64
N GLU A 133 3.78 8.22 -25.45
CA GLU A 133 3.44 9.33 -26.36
C GLU A 133 3.18 10.61 -25.56
N GLN A 134 2.41 10.53 -24.47
CA GLN A 134 2.15 11.69 -23.62
C GLN A 134 3.45 12.23 -22.98
N ALA A 135 4.36 11.35 -22.55
CA ALA A 135 5.65 11.75 -22.00
C ALA A 135 6.54 12.42 -23.07
N GLN A 136 6.54 11.93 -24.30
CA GLN A 136 7.23 12.56 -25.43
C GLN A 136 6.67 13.94 -25.74
N LEU A 137 5.33 14.08 -25.82
CA LEU A 137 4.67 15.37 -26.04
C LEU A 137 4.97 16.39 -24.93
N GLN A 138 4.98 15.94 -23.67
CA GLN A 138 5.27 16.81 -22.52
C GLN A 138 6.73 17.25 -22.45
N SER A 139 7.66 16.45 -22.97
CA SER A 139 9.09 16.72 -22.87
C SER A 139 9.65 17.31 -24.16
N GLU A 140 9.81 16.51 -25.20
CA GLU A 140 10.36 16.91 -26.50
C GLU A 140 9.41 17.85 -27.24
N GLY A 141 8.12 17.50 -27.31
CA GLY A 141 7.12 18.35 -27.96
C GLY A 141 7.02 19.74 -27.33
N LEU A 142 7.07 19.84 -26.00
CA LEU A 142 7.06 21.12 -25.29
C LEU A 142 8.33 21.93 -25.56
N ARG A 143 9.51 21.29 -25.59
CA ARG A 143 10.78 21.94 -25.90
C ARG A 143 10.77 22.52 -27.32
N ASP A 144 10.37 21.73 -28.31
CA ASP A 144 10.33 22.14 -29.71
C ASP A 144 9.30 23.27 -29.90
N ALA A 145 8.15 23.19 -29.23
CA ALA A 145 7.14 24.25 -29.26
C ALA A 145 7.62 25.56 -28.63
N LEU A 146 8.46 25.51 -27.59
CA LEU A 146 9.08 26.70 -26.99
C LEU A 146 10.20 27.28 -27.87
N ASP A 147 10.96 26.42 -28.55
CA ASP A 147 12.03 26.84 -29.46
C ASP A 147 11.50 27.49 -30.75
N ALA A 148 10.28 27.15 -31.17
CA ALA A 148 9.59 27.80 -32.28
C ALA A 148 9.12 29.24 -31.99
N LEU A 149 9.09 29.66 -30.72
CA LEU A 149 8.69 31.00 -30.32
C LEU A 149 9.85 31.99 -30.40
N ASP A 150 9.53 33.26 -30.64
CA ASP A 150 10.51 34.33 -30.46
C ASP A 150 10.88 34.49 -28.97
N ALA A 151 12.11 34.97 -28.71
CA ALA A 151 12.66 35.07 -27.36
C ALA A 151 11.77 35.83 -26.37
N ARG A 152 11.03 36.84 -26.86
CA ARG A 152 10.11 37.63 -26.04
C ARG A 152 8.85 36.82 -25.67
N SER A 153 8.25 36.14 -26.64
CA SER A 153 7.09 35.26 -26.40
C SER A 153 7.44 34.09 -25.49
N ARG A 154 8.61 33.46 -25.69
CA ARG A 154 9.10 32.36 -24.85
C ARG A 154 9.23 32.76 -23.38
N HIS A 155 9.89 33.88 -23.10
CA HIS A 155 10.06 34.39 -21.73
C HIS A 155 8.71 34.67 -21.03
N ILE A 156 7.74 35.23 -21.77
CA ILE A 156 6.38 35.49 -21.25
C ILE A 156 5.67 34.17 -20.88
N ILE A 157 5.81 33.12 -21.70
CA ILE A 157 5.19 31.81 -21.43
C ILE A 157 5.90 31.10 -20.26
N GLU A 158 7.23 31.08 -20.24
CA GLU A 158 8.01 30.47 -19.17
C GLU A 158 7.73 31.12 -17.81
N ALA A 159 7.71 32.45 -17.76
CA ALA A 159 7.44 33.22 -16.54
C ALA A 159 6.01 33.07 -15.99
N ARG A 160 5.04 32.72 -16.85
CA ARG A 160 3.63 32.52 -16.45
C ARG A 160 3.28 31.07 -16.14
N TRP A 161 3.79 30.12 -16.93
CA TRP A 161 3.30 28.74 -16.93
C TRP A 161 4.35 27.71 -16.51
N LEU A 162 5.64 28.00 -16.66
CA LEU A 162 6.73 27.03 -16.43
C LEU A 162 7.67 27.47 -15.30
N ASN A 163 7.22 28.38 -14.43
CA ASN A 163 8.05 28.85 -13.33
C ASN A 163 8.24 27.73 -12.27
N PRO A 164 9.48 27.27 -12.02
CA PRO A 164 9.77 26.18 -11.08
C PRO A 164 9.35 26.49 -9.64
N GLU A 165 9.20 27.77 -9.27
CA GLU A 165 8.78 28.18 -7.92
C GLU A 165 7.24 28.27 -7.76
N GLY A 166 6.46 27.95 -8.80
CA GLY A 166 4.99 27.97 -8.75
C GLY A 166 4.35 29.36 -8.65
N LYS A 167 5.16 30.43 -8.74
CA LYS A 167 4.68 31.82 -8.81
C LYS A 167 4.53 32.25 -10.26
N ALA A 168 3.30 32.20 -10.77
CA ALA A 168 2.99 32.73 -12.09
C ALA A 168 3.11 34.26 -12.08
N SER A 169 3.99 34.80 -12.93
CA SER A 169 4.13 36.25 -13.09
C SER A 169 2.83 36.86 -13.59
N THR A 170 2.39 37.96 -12.98
CA THR A 170 1.15 38.62 -13.39
C THR A 170 1.34 39.39 -14.70
N LEU A 171 0.24 39.65 -15.43
CA LEU A 171 0.29 40.44 -16.67
C LEU A 171 0.85 41.85 -16.44
N HIS A 172 0.67 42.41 -15.24
CA HIS A 172 1.14 43.75 -14.88
C HIS A 172 2.65 43.77 -14.60
N GLU A 173 3.19 42.72 -13.99
CA GLU A 173 4.63 42.59 -13.75
C GLU A 173 5.39 42.43 -15.07
N LEU A 174 4.91 41.57 -15.98
CA LEU A 174 5.50 41.40 -17.31
C LEU A 174 5.32 42.67 -18.19
N ALA A 175 4.21 43.37 -18.04
CA ALA A 175 3.98 44.65 -18.70
C ALA A 175 5.00 45.72 -18.26
N ALA A 176 5.30 45.78 -16.96
CA ALA A 176 6.32 46.66 -16.42
C ALA A 176 7.73 46.28 -16.89
N GLU A 177 8.07 44.99 -16.90
CA GLU A 177 9.36 44.47 -17.37
C GLU A 177 9.62 44.82 -18.85
N PHE A 178 8.62 44.57 -19.72
CA PHE A 178 8.75 44.83 -21.16
C PHE A 178 8.32 46.23 -21.59
N SER A 179 8.00 47.13 -20.65
CA SER A 179 7.54 48.50 -20.92
C SER A 179 6.39 48.57 -21.95
N VAL A 180 5.40 47.69 -21.81
CA VAL A 180 4.19 47.63 -22.66
C VAL A 180 2.93 47.52 -21.83
N SER A 181 1.74 47.66 -22.43
CA SER A 181 0.48 47.47 -21.71
C SER A 181 0.23 45.99 -21.35
N ALA A 182 -0.50 45.74 -20.25
CA ALA A 182 -0.91 44.39 -19.86
C ALA A 182 -1.74 43.69 -20.96
N GLU A 183 -2.56 44.44 -21.70
CA GLU A 183 -3.31 43.91 -22.83
C GLU A 183 -2.39 43.49 -23.99
N ARG A 184 -1.26 44.18 -24.19
CA ARG A 184 -0.28 43.77 -25.19
C ARG A 184 0.41 42.45 -24.82
N ILE A 185 0.74 42.24 -23.53
CA ILE A 185 1.28 40.95 -23.06
C ILE A 185 0.26 39.82 -23.26
N ARG A 186 -1.02 40.07 -22.95
CA ARG A 186 -2.10 39.11 -23.19
C ARG A 186 -2.23 38.71 -24.66
N GLN A 187 -2.10 39.67 -25.58
CA GLN A 187 -2.12 39.38 -27.02
C GLN A 187 -0.93 38.52 -27.47
N ILE A 188 0.27 38.82 -26.95
CA ILE A 188 1.49 38.05 -27.24
C ILE A 188 1.34 36.62 -26.70
N GLU A 189 0.87 36.46 -25.46
CA GLU A 189 0.57 35.15 -24.87
C GLU A 189 -0.43 34.35 -25.71
N ALA A 190 -1.56 34.96 -26.09
CA ALA A 190 -2.58 34.28 -26.89
C ALA A 190 -2.04 33.82 -28.25
N LYS A 191 -1.18 34.64 -28.89
CA LYS A 191 -0.52 34.29 -30.15
C LYS A 191 0.51 33.17 -29.97
N ALA A 192 1.33 33.25 -28.93
CA ALA A 192 2.33 32.24 -28.60
C ALA A 192 1.67 30.88 -28.29
N MET A 193 0.62 30.85 -27.48
CA MET A 193 -0.15 29.64 -27.17
C MET A 193 -0.78 29.02 -28.44
N LYS A 194 -1.26 29.86 -29.37
CA LYS A 194 -1.78 29.36 -30.66
C LYS A 194 -0.67 28.74 -31.51
N GLN A 195 0.53 29.32 -31.52
CA GLN A 195 1.68 28.79 -32.25
C GLN A 195 2.20 27.49 -31.64
N MET A 196 2.34 27.43 -30.31
CA MET A 196 2.73 26.20 -29.59
C MET A 196 1.75 25.05 -29.83
N ARG A 197 0.44 25.32 -29.86
CA ARG A 197 -0.57 24.30 -30.22
C ARG A 197 -0.40 23.76 -31.63
N GLY A 198 0.03 24.60 -32.57
CA GLY A 198 0.34 24.17 -33.94
C GLY A 198 1.54 23.24 -33.97
N ALA A 199 2.65 23.63 -33.33
CA ALA A 199 3.87 22.83 -33.25
C ALA A 199 3.64 21.48 -32.56
N LEU A 200 2.88 21.45 -31.45
CA LEU A 200 2.52 20.21 -30.75
C LEU A 200 1.62 19.28 -31.57
N ALA A 201 0.82 19.82 -32.50
CA ALA A 201 -0.04 19.03 -33.37
C ALA A 201 0.70 18.44 -34.59
N GLU A 202 1.92 18.91 -34.89
CA GLU A 202 2.79 18.33 -35.93
C GLU A 202 3.70 17.21 -35.39
N VAL A 203 3.87 17.14 -34.06
CA VAL A 203 4.67 16.10 -33.36
C VAL A 203 3.87 14.81 -33.09
N VAL A 204 2.53 14.88 -33.20
CA VAL A 204 1.59 13.74 -33.13
C VAL A 204 1.31 13.22 -34.53
#